data_AF-A0A151NEY0-F1
#
_entry.id   AF-A0A151NEY0-F1
#
_cell.length_a   1.000
_cell.length_b   1.000
_cell.length_c   1.000
_cell.angle_alpha   90.00
_cell.angle_beta   90.00
_cell.angle_gamma   90.00
#
_symmetry.space_group_name_H-M   'P 1'
#
loop_
_entity.id
_entity.type
_entity.pdbx_description
1 polymer ?
#
loop_
_entity_poly.entity_id
_entity_poly.type
_entity_poly.pdbx_seq_one_letter_code
_entity_poly.pdbx_strand_id
1 'polypeptide(L)'
;MVEELKRALRSFKNSKTPGVDGLPKEFYLLDLVGPDLLELFQECLQEGRLGVEMERVLVTLLYKKGLRKEMKNWKPITLLNFNYKLLAKVLTE
;
A
#
# COMPACT_ATOMS: atom_id res chain seq x y z
N MET A 1 11.77 -7.86 -12.82
CA MET A 1 11.12 -6.87 -11.93
C MET A 1 10.00 -6.08 -12.59
N VAL A 2 10.17 -5.50 -13.80
CA VAL A 2 9.13 -4.65 -14.42
C VAL A 2 7.85 -5.42 -14.75
N GLU A 3 7.95 -6.65 -15.24
CA GLU A 3 6.77 -7.46 -15.58
C GLU A 3 6.04 -7.98 -14.33
N GLU A 4 6.79 -8.37 -13.29
CA GLU A 4 6.30 -8.73 -11.97
C GLU A 4 5.59 -7.52 -11.32
N LEU A 5 6.15 -6.32 -11.46
CA LEU A 5 5.55 -5.08 -10.98
C LEU A 5 4.20 -4.82 -11.67
N LYS A 6 4.14 -4.93 -13.00
CA LYS A 6 2.90 -4.79 -13.77
C LYS A 6 1.87 -5.85 -13.37
N ARG A 7 2.29 -7.10 -13.17
CA ARG A 7 1.41 -8.20 -12.77
C ARG A 7 0.85 -7.97 -11.36
N ALA A 8 1.72 -7.67 -10.40
CA ALA A 8 1.36 -7.35 -9.03
C ALA A 8 0.39 -6.17 -8.99
N LEU A 9 0.69 -5.09 -9.70
CA LEU A 9 -0.17 -3.90 -9.79
C LEU A 9 -1.56 -4.26 -10.29
N ARG A 10 -1.66 -5.02 -11.41
CA ARG A 10 -2.95 -5.43 -11.98
C ARG A 10 -3.75 -6.34 -11.04
N SER A 11 -3.10 -7.13 -10.19
CA SER A 11 -3.76 -8.03 -9.23
C SER A 11 -4.54 -7.30 -8.12
N PHE A 12 -4.17 -6.06 -7.79
CA PHE A 12 -4.87 -5.29 -6.77
C PHE A 12 -6.27 -4.86 -7.24
N LYS A 13 -7.23 -4.82 -6.31
CA LYS A 13 -8.57 -4.28 -6.58
C LYS A 13 -8.52 -2.74 -6.67
N ASN A 14 -9.33 -2.18 -7.54
CA ASN A 14 -9.51 -0.73 -7.67
C ASN A 14 -10.33 -0.15 -6.51
N SER A 15 -10.32 1.17 -6.38
CA SER A 15 -11.12 1.96 -5.43
C SER A 15 -10.91 1.54 -3.98
N LYS A 16 -9.67 1.21 -3.62
CA LYS A 16 -9.26 0.97 -2.23
C LYS A 16 -8.78 2.25 -1.60
N THR A 17 -9.06 2.38 -0.30
CA THR A 17 -8.60 3.50 0.50
C THR A 17 -7.06 3.55 0.48
N PRO A 18 -6.45 4.70 0.14
CA PRO A 18 -5.01 4.87 0.13
C PRO A 18 -4.42 4.84 1.53
N GLY A 19 -3.09 4.87 1.61
CA GLY A 19 -2.37 5.12 2.85
C GLY A 19 -2.47 6.58 3.29
N VAL A 20 -1.58 6.97 4.20
CA VAL A 20 -1.47 8.37 4.69
C VAL A 20 -1.09 9.37 3.60
N ASP A 21 -0.45 8.89 2.54
CA ASP A 21 -0.03 9.68 1.37
C ASP A 21 -1.20 10.07 0.45
N GLY A 22 -2.36 9.44 0.62
CA GLY A 22 -3.52 9.68 -0.22
C GLY A 22 -3.41 9.11 -1.65
N LEU A 23 -2.37 8.33 -1.96
CA LEU A 23 -2.12 7.81 -3.31
C LEU A 23 -2.75 6.42 -3.49
N PRO A 24 -3.81 6.28 -4.30
CA PRO A 24 -4.44 4.98 -4.55
C PRO A 24 -3.71 4.23 -5.67
N LYS A 25 -4.05 2.95 -5.88
CA LYS A 25 -3.48 2.12 -6.95
C LYS A 25 -3.51 2.81 -8.32
N GLU A 26 -4.60 3.51 -8.61
CA GLU A 26 -4.86 4.16 -9.89
C GLU A 26 -3.83 5.23 -10.23
N PHE A 27 -3.20 5.86 -9.23
CA PHE A 27 -2.08 6.78 -9.44
C PHE A 27 -0.89 6.10 -10.13
N TYR A 28 -0.63 4.83 -9.80
CA TYR A 28 0.50 4.04 -10.31
C TYR A 28 0.24 3.39 -11.67
N LEU A 29 -0.98 3.54 -12.22
CA LEU A 29 -1.28 3.14 -13.60
C LEU A 29 -0.88 4.21 -14.61
N LEU A 30 -0.42 5.38 -14.16
CA LEU A 30 0.13 6.42 -15.01
C LEU A 30 1.53 6.00 -15.45
N ASP A 31 1.77 5.97 -16.77
CA ASP A 31 3.05 5.53 -17.35
C ASP A 31 4.26 6.34 -16.83
N LEU A 32 4.02 7.54 -16.31
CA LEU A 32 5.06 8.42 -15.76
C LEU A 32 5.68 7.90 -14.46
N VAL A 33 4.95 7.12 -13.65
CA VAL A 33 5.38 6.74 -12.28
C VAL A 33 6.22 5.45 -12.28
N GLY A 34 6.18 4.69 -13.37
CA GLY A 34 6.86 3.39 -13.46
C GLY A 34 8.38 3.43 -13.20
N PRO A 35 9.15 4.34 -13.82
CA PRO A 35 10.59 4.45 -13.61
C PRO A 35 10.97 4.74 -12.15
N ASP A 36 10.35 5.76 -11.54
CA ASP A 36 10.62 6.16 -10.15
C ASP A 36 10.29 5.03 -9.16
N LEU A 37 9.22 4.26 -9.44
CA LEU A 37 8.81 3.13 -8.61
C LEU A 37 9.82 1.98 -8.68
N LEU A 38 10.40 1.75 -9.86
CA LEU A 38 11.43 0.73 -10.06
C LEU A 38 12.71 1.10 -9.31
N GLU A 39 13.15 2.36 -9.43
CA GLU A 39 14.32 2.89 -8.73
C GLU A 39 14.14 2.75 -7.21
N LEU A 40 13.02 3.23 -6.66
CA LEU A 40 12.68 3.10 -5.24
C LEU A 40 12.75 1.64 -4.76
N PHE A 41 12.22 0.69 -5.53
CA PHE A 41 12.22 -0.71 -5.13
C PHE A 41 13.60 -1.36 -5.23
N GLN A 42 14.41 -0.96 -6.22
CA GLN A 42 15.80 -1.39 -6.32
C GLN A 42 16.61 -0.89 -5.11
N GLU A 43 16.47 0.37 -4.73
CA GLU A 43 17.09 0.94 -3.52
C GLU A 43 16.68 0.17 -2.27
N CYS A 44 15.37 -0.08 -2.08
CA CYS A 44 14.88 -0.83 -0.93
C CYS A 44 15.52 -2.22 -0.82
N LEU A 45 15.69 -2.90 -1.95
CA LEU A 45 16.30 -4.24 -1.99
C LEU A 45 17.82 -4.21 -1.80
N GLN A 46 18.50 -3.20 -2.35
CA GLN A 46 19.95 -3.03 -2.20
C GLN A 46 20.32 -2.69 -0.76
N GLU A 47 19.56 -1.81 -0.12
CA GLU A 47 19.83 -1.34 1.24
C GLU A 47 19.22 -2.25 2.33
N GLY A 48 18.29 -3.15 1.95
CA GLY A 48 17.60 -4.03 2.88
C GLY A 48 16.65 -3.30 3.84
N ARG A 49 16.18 -2.11 3.48
CA ARG A 49 15.25 -1.30 4.28
C ARG A 49 14.18 -0.66 3.39
N LEU A 50 13.07 -0.26 3.99
CA LEU A 50 12.02 0.44 3.27
C LEU A 50 12.32 1.94 3.16
N GLY A 51 11.74 2.59 2.15
CA GLY A 51 11.69 4.05 2.10
C GLY A 51 10.90 4.61 3.29
N VAL A 52 11.31 5.75 3.84
CA VAL A 52 10.73 6.34 5.05
C VAL A 52 9.21 6.50 4.97
N GLU A 53 8.68 6.89 3.80
CA GLU A 53 7.24 7.05 3.60
C GLU A 53 6.48 5.72 3.51
N MET A 54 7.15 4.63 3.14
CA MET A 54 6.57 3.28 3.09
C MET A 54 6.34 2.71 4.49
N GLU A 55 7.12 3.14 5.47
CA GLU A 55 7.01 2.73 6.88
C GLU A 55 5.89 3.45 7.61
N ARG A 56 5.36 4.55 7.08
CA ARG A 56 4.25 5.29 7.67
C ARG A 56 2.94 4.54 7.46
N VAL A 57 2.20 4.34 8.56
CA VAL A 57 0.90 3.65 8.57
C VAL A 57 -0.12 4.44 9.38
N LEU A 58 -1.40 4.39 8.97
CA LEU A 58 -2.50 4.94 9.76
C LEU A 58 -3.29 3.81 10.40
N VAL A 59 -3.36 3.81 11.73
CA VAL A 59 -4.24 2.91 12.47
C VAL A 59 -5.49 3.69 12.88
N THR A 60 -6.66 3.19 12.49
CA THR A 60 -7.95 3.82 12.81
C THR A 60 -9.01 2.78 13.16
N LEU A 61 -10.10 3.21 13.78
CA LEU A 61 -11.20 2.35 14.18
C LEU A 61 -12.33 2.42 13.15
N LEU A 62 -12.69 1.27 12.59
CA LEU A 62 -13.88 1.11 11.76
C LEU A 62 -15.05 0.57 12.59
N TYR A 63 -16.14 1.33 12.64
CA TYR A 63 -17.36 0.87 13.30
C TYR A 63 -17.97 -0.31 12.56
N LYS A 64 -18.33 -1.38 13.29
CA LYS A 64 -18.92 -2.59 12.71
C LYS A 64 -20.45 -2.62 12.86
N LYS A 65 -20.96 -2.68 14.10
CA LYS A 65 -22.40 -2.74 14.45
C LYS A 65 -22.60 -2.64 15.97
N GLY A 66 -23.82 -2.32 16.43
CA GLY A 66 -24.18 -2.28 17.85
C GLY A 66 -24.18 -0.87 18.45
N LEU A 67 -23.94 -0.76 19.76
CA LEU A 67 -23.81 0.54 20.42
C LEU A 67 -22.41 1.12 20.18
N ARG A 68 -22.34 2.36 19.66
CA ARG A 68 -21.07 3.05 19.36
C ARG A 68 -20.19 3.30 20.58
N LYS A 69 -20.76 3.32 21.78
CA LYS A 69 -20.03 3.52 23.04
C LYS A 69 -19.24 2.29 23.49
N GLU A 70 -19.51 1.11 22.93
CA GLU A 70 -18.84 -0.13 23.32
C GLU A 70 -17.66 -0.43 22.38
N MET A 71 -16.44 -0.54 22.93
CA MET A 71 -15.23 -0.77 22.12
C MET A 71 -15.24 -2.08 21.30
N LYS A 72 -15.89 -3.14 21.80
CA LYS A 72 -16.05 -4.42 21.08
C LYS A 72 -16.78 -4.28 19.72
N ASN A 73 -17.51 -3.19 19.52
CA ASN A 73 -18.27 -2.89 18.31
C ASN A 73 -17.44 -2.16 17.24
N TRP A 74 -16.19 -1.83 17.54
CA TRP A 74 -15.21 -1.23 16.63
C TRP A 74 -14.11 -2.22 16.29
N LYS A 75 -13.59 -2.12 15.06
CA LYS A 75 -12.46 -2.93 14.59
C LYS A 75 -11.28 -2.01 14.28
N PRO A 76 -10.09 -2.27 14.82
CA PRO A 76 -8.90 -1.60 14.32
C PRO A 76 -8.64 -2.03 12.88
N ILE A 77 -8.33 -1.06 12.03
CA ILE A 77 -7.85 -1.26 10.67
C ILE A 77 -6.55 -0.46 10.49
N THR A 78 -5.65 -1.00 9.67
CA THR A 78 -4.40 -0.35 9.32
C THR A 78 -4.41 -0.01 7.84
N LEU A 79 -4.23 1.26 7.51
CA LEU A 79 -4.05 1.73 6.15
C LEU A 79 -2.56 1.86 5.87
N LEU A 80 -2.05 0.93 5.06
CA LEU A 80 -0.66 0.87 4.64
C LEU A 80 -0.43 1.73 3.39
N ASN A 81 0.80 2.22 3.23
CA ASN A 81 1.27 2.83 1.99
C ASN A 81 1.11 1.84 0.81
N PHE A 82 0.75 2.34 -0.38
CA PHE A 82 0.59 1.46 -1.55
C PHE A 82 1.91 0.92 -2.09
N ASN A 83 2.99 1.70 -2.07
CA ASN A 83 4.34 1.25 -2.46
C ASN A 83 4.77 0.05 -1.62
N TYR A 84 4.54 0.09 -0.31
CA TYR A 84 4.78 -1.05 0.58
C TYR A 84 3.98 -2.28 0.14
N LYS A 85 2.66 -2.13 -0.04
CA LYS A 85 1.77 -3.23 -0.45
C LYS A 85 2.21 -3.82 -1.80
N LEU A 86 2.61 -2.96 -2.73
CA LEU A 86 3.02 -3.37 -4.06
C LEU A 86 4.37 -4.11 -4.03
N LEU A 87 5.38 -3.58 -3.34
CA LEU A 87 6.67 -4.26 -3.20
C LEU A 87 6.51 -5.61 -2.51
N ALA A 88 5.76 -5.68 -1.41
CA ALA A 88 5.47 -6.93 -0.72
C ALA A 88 4.77 -7.95 -1.63
N LYS A 89 3.87 -7.48 -2.52
CA LYS A 89 3.21 -8.34 -3.50
C LYS A 89 4.19 -8.84 -4.57
N VAL A 90 5.05 -7.96 -5.10
CA VAL A 90 6.08 -8.34 -6.09
C VAL A 90 7.03 -9.41 -5.52
N LEU A 91 7.41 -9.31 -4.24
CA LEU A 91 8.30 -10.26 -3.58
C LEU A 91 7.64 -11.61 -3.24
N THR A 92 6.32 -11.71 -3.34
CA THR A 92 5.54 -12.91 -3.01
C THR A 92 4.82 -13.53 -4.21
N GLU A 93 5.03 -12.99 -5.41
CA GLU A 93 4.61 -13.62 -6.67
C GLU A 93 5.50 -14.81 -7.08
#